data_AF-A0A8T5T5S9-F1
#
_entry.id   AF-A0A8T5T5S9-F1
#
_cell.length_a   1.000
_cell.length_b   1.000
_cell.length_c   1.000
_cell.angle_alpha   90.00
_cell.angle_beta   90.00
_cell.angle_gamma   90.00
#
_symmetry.space_group_name_H-M   'P 1'
#
loop_
_entity.id
_entity.type
_entity.pdbx_description
1 polymer ?
#
loop_
_entity_poly.entity_id
_entity_poly.type
_entity_poly.pdbx_seq_one_letter_code
_entity_poly.pdbx_strand_id
1 'polypeptide(L)'
;MKRNIVAYAKVLAFVTTLSFELWFIFIARNDNDTSLFKSNPLKNKQMIVVTLISWVLLITTLYVKPLGIIFSDFSDGYFYFLTGRDWMMILAFTVGLCLFIELIRNILRADKIIKIFVKNTKNNE
;
A
#
# COMPACT_ATOMS: atom_id res chain seq x y z
N MET A 1 -21.58 -1.97 23.19
CA MET A 1 -20.63 -0.89 22.83
C MET A 1 -19.20 -1.40 22.59
N LYS A 2 -18.55 -2.12 23.53
CA LYS A 2 -17.16 -2.60 23.35
C LYS A 2 -16.95 -3.52 22.13
N ARG A 3 -17.85 -4.49 21.88
CA ARG A 3 -17.74 -5.42 20.73
C ARG A 3 -17.81 -4.72 19.36
N ASN A 4 -18.67 -3.71 19.25
CA ASN A 4 -18.84 -2.88 18.06
C ASN A 4 -17.55 -2.13 17.68
N ILE A 5 -16.85 -1.59 18.69
CA ILE A 5 -15.58 -0.89 18.50
C ILE A 5 -14.50 -1.86 18.02
N VAL A 6 -14.46 -3.08 18.60
CA VAL A 6 -13.49 -4.11 18.21
C VAL A 6 -13.73 -4.60 16.78
N ALA A 7 -14.99 -4.87 16.40
CA ALA A 7 -15.32 -5.28 15.04
C ALA A 7 -14.94 -4.19 14.02
N TYR A 8 -15.29 -2.93 14.30
CA TYR A 8 -14.90 -1.79 13.47
C TYR A 8 -13.38 -1.68 13.32
N ALA A 9 -12.63 -1.77 14.42
CA ALA A 9 -11.17 -1.71 14.39
C ALA A 9 -10.55 -2.85 13.56
N LYS A 10 -11.11 -4.08 13.63
CA LYS A 10 -10.68 -5.22 12.81
C LYS A 10 -10.91 -4.95 11.31
N VAL A 11 -12.09 -4.45 10.93
CA VAL A 11 -12.38 -4.04 9.53
C VAL A 11 -11.35 -3.01 9.09
N LEU A 12 -11.19 -1.95 9.89
CA LEU A 12 -10.32 -0.84 9.54
C LEU A 12 -8.87 -1.30 9.36
N ALA A 13 -8.36 -2.14 10.27
CA ALA A 13 -7.02 -2.71 10.17
C ALA A 13 -6.86 -3.58 8.92
N PHE A 14 -7.81 -4.49 8.66
CA PHE A 14 -7.80 -5.37 7.49
C PHE A 14 -7.76 -4.57 6.18
N VAL A 15 -8.68 -3.60 6.03
CA VAL A 15 -8.77 -2.78 4.82
C VAL A 15 -7.56 -1.88 4.67
N THR A 16 -7.03 -1.32 5.76
CA THR A 16 -5.82 -0.49 5.72
C THR A 16 -4.61 -1.30 5.29
N THR A 17 -4.40 -2.49 5.86
CA THR A 17 -3.27 -3.36 5.50
C THR A 17 -3.34 -3.77 4.03
N LEU A 18 -4.48 -4.27 3.56
CA LEU A 18 -4.63 -4.66 2.16
C LEU A 18 -4.52 -3.47 1.21
N SER A 19 -5.11 -2.32 1.56
CA SER A 19 -4.95 -1.09 0.77
C SER A 19 -3.48 -0.70 0.65
N PHE A 20 -2.72 -0.78 1.73
CA PHE A 20 -1.28 -0.51 1.72
C PHE A 20 -0.54 -1.46 0.79
N GLU A 21 -0.76 -2.77 0.89
CA GLU A 21 -0.09 -3.78 0.06
C GLU A 21 -0.38 -3.58 -1.44
N LEU A 22 -1.62 -3.24 -1.79
CA LEU A 22 -2.04 -2.97 -3.17
C LEU A 22 -1.33 -1.76 -3.79
N TRP A 23 -0.99 -0.75 -2.97
CA TRP A 23 -0.16 0.37 -3.42
C TRP A 23 1.34 0.02 -3.39
N PHE A 24 1.77 -0.68 -2.35
CA PHE A 24 3.16 -1.01 -2.09
C PHE A 24 3.76 -1.89 -3.18
N ILE A 25 2.97 -2.76 -3.82
CA ILE A 25 3.44 -3.61 -4.92
C ILE A 25 4.09 -2.80 -6.05
N PHE A 26 3.61 -1.58 -6.34
CA PHE A 26 4.21 -0.70 -7.36
C PHE A 26 5.59 -0.19 -6.94
N ILE A 27 5.79 0.08 -5.64
CA ILE A 27 7.08 0.47 -5.07
C ILE A 27 8.03 -0.73 -5.04
N ALA A 28 7.55 -1.88 -4.56
CA ALA A 28 8.32 -3.09 -4.31
C ALA A 28 8.88 -3.72 -5.60
N ARG A 29 8.16 -3.58 -6.71
CA ARG A 29 8.63 -4.06 -8.02
C ARG A 29 9.92 -3.37 -8.48
N ASN A 30 10.10 -2.12 -8.07
CA ASN A 30 11.21 -1.34 -8.55
C ASN A 30 12.46 -1.68 -7.74
N ASP A 31 13.54 -2.10 -8.40
CA ASP A 31 14.82 -2.31 -7.74
C ASP A 31 15.28 -1.02 -7.05
N ASN A 32 16.05 -1.17 -5.96
CA ASN A 32 16.50 -0.04 -5.14
C ASN A 32 17.31 1.01 -5.92
N ASP A 33 17.79 0.69 -7.12
CA ASP A 33 18.62 1.57 -7.94
C ASP A 33 17.82 2.46 -8.92
N THR A 34 16.54 2.17 -9.20
CA THR A 34 15.70 2.98 -10.11
C THR A 34 14.57 3.69 -9.37
N SER A 35 14.33 4.97 -9.68
CA SER A 35 13.18 5.72 -9.12
C SER A 35 11.87 5.23 -9.72
N LEU A 36 10.78 5.31 -8.97
CA LEU A 36 9.43 4.96 -9.45
C LEU A 36 9.05 5.72 -10.72
N PHE A 37 9.43 6.99 -10.80
CA PHE A 37 9.17 7.83 -11.97
C PHE A 37 9.97 7.42 -13.21
N LYS A 38 11.15 6.80 -13.04
CA LYS A 38 11.98 6.32 -14.15
C LYS A 38 11.62 4.91 -14.60
N SER A 39 11.16 4.05 -13.68
CA SER A 39 10.83 2.65 -13.96
C SER A 39 9.47 2.45 -14.62
N ASN A 40 8.63 3.49 -14.64
CA ASN A 40 7.30 3.46 -15.25
C ASN A 40 6.46 2.25 -14.77
N PRO A 41 6.10 2.20 -13.48
CA PRO A 41 5.38 1.08 -12.85
C PRO A 41 4.07 0.75 -13.58
N LEU A 42 3.41 1.78 -14.13
CA LEU A 42 2.16 1.68 -14.87
C LEU A 42 2.30 1.11 -16.29
N LYS A 43 3.52 0.87 -16.79
CA LYS A 43 3.73 0.26 -18.11
C LYS A 43 3.32 -1.21 -18.14
N ASN A 44 3.35 -1.90 -17.00
CA ASN A 44 2.91 -3.29 -16.93
C ASN A 44 1.39 -3.36 -16.74
N LYS A 45 0.69 -3.54 -17.86
CA LYS A 45 -0.77 -3.68 -17.87
C LYS A 45 -1.26 -4.87 -17.04
N GLN A 46 -0.52 -5.99 -17.01
CA GLN A 46 -0.91 -7.16 -16.22
C GLN A 46 -0.92 -6.83 -14.73
N MET A 47 0.09 -6.12 -14.25
CA MET A 47 0.18 -5.69 -12.86
C MET A 47 -0.98 -4.77 -12.47
N ILE A 48 -1.29 -3.79 -13.31
CA ILE A 48 -2.46 -2.91 -13.07
C ILE A 48 -3.75 -3.73 -13.01
N VAL A 49 -3.95 -4.66 -13.95
CA VAL A 49 -5.15 -5.49 -13.99
C VAL A 49 -5.27 -6.36 -12.73
N VAL A 50 -4.19 -7.01 -12.30
CA VAL A 50 -4.21 -7.81 -11.06
C VAL A 50 -4.49 -6.92 -9.84
N THR A 51 -3.86 -5.75 -9.75
CA THR A 51 -4.13 -4.81 -8.65
C THR A 51 -5.59 -4.34 -8.65
N LEU A 52 -6.17 -4.04 -9.82
CA LEU A 52 -7.59 -3.66 -9.95
C LEU A 52 -8.52 -4.81 -9.55
N ILE A 53 -8.23 -6.04 -9.98
CA ILE A 53 -8.99 -7.22 -9.57
C ILE A 53 -8.93 -7.39 -8.05
N SER A 54 -7.76 -7.22 -7.44
CA SER A 54 -7.60 -7.30 -5.99
C SER A 54 -8.35 -6.19 -5.24
N TRP A 55 -8.42 -4.97 -5.80
CA TRP A 55 -9.28 -3.90 -5.26
C TRP A 55 -10.76 -4.28 -5.32
N VAL A 56 -11.20 -4.81 -6.45
CA VAL A 56 -12.60 -5.28 -6.61
C VAL A 56 -12.89 -6.41 -5.62
N LEU A 57 -11.98 -7.36 -5.45
CA LEU A 57 -12.11 -8.44 -4.47
C LEU A 57 -12.18 -7.90 -3.04
N LEU A 58 -11.33 -6.94 -2.67
CA LEU A 58 -11.38 -6.28 -1.36
C LEU A 58 -12.73 -5.59 -1.11
N ILE A 59 -13.25 -4.85 -2.08
CA ILE A 59 -14.58 -4.23 -1.97
C ILE A 59 -15.65 -5.32 -1.85
N THR A 60 -15.57 -6.36 -2.68
CA THR A 60 -16.55 -7.45 -2.68
C THR A 60 -16.57 -8.18 -1.34
N THR A 61 -15.41 -8.45 -0.72
CA THR A 61 -15.35 -9.10 0.60
C THR A 61 -15.93 -8.25 1.71
N LEU A 62 -15.87 -6.92 1.59
CA LEU A 62 -16.45 -6.00 2.57
C LEU A 62 -17.98 -5.85 2.46
N TYR A 63 -18.52 -5.83 1.23
CA TYR A 63 -19.93 -5.54 1.00
C TYR A 63 -20.79 -6.79 0.76
N VAL A 64 -20.19 -7.94 0.45
CA VAL A 64 -20.90 -9.22 0.28
C VAL A 64 -20.89 -10.03 1.58
N LYS A 65 -22.07 -10.10 2.22
CA LYS A 65 -22.29 -10.73 3.54
C LYS A 65 -21.57 -12.06 3.78
N PRO A 66 -21.72 -13.09 2.92
CA PRO A 66 -21.08 -14.38 3.18
C PRO A 66 -19.55 -14.32 3.15
N LEU A 67 -18.95 -13.41 2.38
CA LEU A 67 -17.49 -13.30 2.28
C LEU A 67 -16.88 -12.61 3.50
N GLY A 68 -17.55 -11.60 4.06
CA GLY A 68 -17.09 -10.91 5.26
C GLY A 68 -16.96 -11.82 6.50
N ILE A 69 -17.76 -12.89 6.56
CA ILE A 69 -17.67 -13.90 7.64
C ILE A 69 -16.36 -14.68 7.53
N ILE A 70 -15.94 -15.05 6.31
CA ILE A 70 -14.74 -15.87 6.06
C ILE A 70 -13.45 -15.10 6.37
N PHE A 71 -13.34 -13.86 5.89
CA PHE A 71 -12.06 -13.13 5.93
C PHE A 71 -11.79 -12.40 7.23
N SER A 72 -12.81 -12.22 8.05
CA SER A 72 -12.75 -11.20 9.11
C SER A 72 -13.43 -11.60 10.40
N ASP A 73 -14.04 -12.78 10.46
CA ASP A 73 -14.78 -13.27 11.62
C ASP A 73 -15.75 -12.18 12.14
N PHE A 74 -16.46 -11.51 11.22
CA PHE A 74 -17.58 -10.62 11.54
C PHE A 74 -18.83 -11.44 11.93
N SER A 75 -18.60 -12.53 12.67
CA SER A 75 -19.54 -13.61 13.00
C SER A 75 -20.72 -13.16 13.87
N ASP A 76 -20.56 -12.06 14.62
CA ASP A 76 -21.60 -11.54 15.53
C ASP A 76 -22.72 -10.74 14.84
N GLY A 77 -22.94 -10.88 13.53
CA GLY A 77 -24.07 -10.27 12.82
C GLY A 77 -23.97 -8.75 12.58
N TYR A 78 -22.84 -8.13 12.95
CA TYR A 78 -22.59 -6.71 12.72
C TYR A 78 -21.87 -6.49 11.39
N PHE A 79 -22.65 -6.06 10.41
CA PHE A 79 -22.11 -5.63 9.13
C PHE A 79 -21.65 -4.18 9.22
N TYR A 80 -20.33 -3.97 9.27
CA TYR A 80 -19.75 -2.63 9.35
C TYR A 80 -19.43 -2.10 7.97
N PHE A 81 -20.23 -1.13 7.53
CA PHE A 81 -19.98 -0.39 6.31
C PHE A 81 -18.98 0.72 6.59
N LEU A 82 -17.83 0.67 5.92
CA LEU A 82 -16.91 1.79 5.88
C LEU A 82 -17.58 2.96 5.17
N THR A 83 -17.60 4.11 5.83
CA THR A 83 -18.10 5.34 5.23
C THR A 83 -17.09 5.87 4.21
N GLY A 84 -17.53 6.78 3.33
CA GLY A 84 -16.61 7.46 2.41
C GLY A 84 -15.47 8.20 3.13
N ARG A 85 -15.72 8.68 4.35
CA ARG A 85 -14.71 9.31 5.21
C ARG A 85 -13.63 8.32 5.62
N ASP A 86 -14.03 7.11 6.03
CA ASP A 86 -13.07 6.07 6.46
C ASP A 86 -12.18 5.65 5.28
N TRP A 87 -12.78 5.45 4.11
CA TRP A 87 -12.04 5.20 2.87
C TRP A 87 -11.03 6.31 2.55
N MET A 88 -11.43 7.57 2.67
CA MET A 88 -10.54 8.70 2.43
C MET A 88 -9.37 8.71 3.42
N MET A 89 -9.60 8.42 4.70
CA MET A 89 -8.55 8.32 5.71
C MET A 89 -7.59 7.16 5.42
N ILE A 90 -8.12 5.99 5.05
CA ILE A 90 -7.32 4.81 4.67
C ILE A 90 -6.44 5.13 3.46
N LEU A 91 -7.02 5.72 2.41
CA LEU A 91 -6.28 6.06 1.20
C LEU A 91 -5.22 7.14 1.48
N ALA A 92 -5.56 8.18 2.25
CA ALA A 92 -4.62 9.22 2.63
C ALA A 92 -3.42 8.64 3.41
N PHE A 93 -3.68 7.74 4.35
CA PHE A 93 -2.63 7.10 5.14
C PHE A 93 -1.76 6.16 4.28
N THR A 94 -2.39 5.26 3.52
CA THR A 94 -1.67 4.22 2.76
C THR A 94 -0.88 4.81 1.59
N VAL A 95 -1.47 5.72 0.82
CA VAL A 95 -0.77 6.45 -0.25
C VAL A 95 0.29 7.38 0.34
N GLY A 96 -0.02 8.09 1.43
CA GLY A 96 0.95 8.94 2.13
C GLY A 96 2.18 8.17 2.60
N LEU A 97 1.99 6.99 3.18
CA LEU A 97 3.09 6.12 3.60
C LEU A 97 3.91 5.62 2.40
N CYS A 98 3.25 5.27 1.29
CA CYS A 98 3.91 4.90 0.04
C CYS A 98 4.78 6.03 -0.52
N LEU A 99 4.26 7.26 -0.54
CA LEU A 99 5.02 8.44 -0.95
C LEU A 99 6.20 8.72 -0.02
N PHE A 100 6.00 8.58 1.29
CA PHE A 100 7.06 8.72 2.28
C PHE A 100 8.18 7.69 2.06
N ILE A 101 7.85 6.42 1.82
CA ILE A 101 8.84 5.37 1.52
C ILE A 101 9.65 5.73 0.26
N GLU A 102 9.00 6.17 -0.82
CA GLU A 102 9.72 6.56 -2.05
C GLU A 102 10.60 7.79 -1.83
N LEU A 103 10.18 8.74 -0.99
CA LEU A 103 11.01 9.89 -0.60
C LEU A 103 12.27 9.44 0.15
N ILE A 104 12.14 8.54 1.12
CA ILE A 104 13.30 7.97 1.84
C ILE A 104 14.23 7.22 0.88
N ARG A 105 13.69 6.41 -0.05
CA ARG A 105 14.50 5.72 -1.08
C ARG A 105 15.25 6.72 -1.98
N ASN A 106 14.63 7.83 -2.34
CA ASN A 106 15.27 8.87 -3.15
C ASN A 106 16.43 9.53 -2.40
N ILE A 107 16.27 9.83 -1.10
CA ILE A 107 17.34 10.40 -0.26
C ILE A 107 18.52 9.41 -0.16
N LEU A 108 18.25 8.14 0.14
CA LEU A 108 19.30 7.11 0.26
C LEU A 108 20.05 6.88 -1.07
N ARG A 109 19.37 6.99 -2.22
CA ARG A 109 20.02 6.93 -3.54
C ARG A 109 20.94 8.12 -3.79
N ALA A 110 20.54 9.33 -3.39
CA ALA A 110 21.39 10.51 -3.52
C ALA A 110 22.70 10.34 -2.74
N ASP A 111 22.62 9.85 -1.50
CA ASP A 111 23.80 9.59 -0.66
C ASP A 111 24.74 8.53 -1.25
N LYS A 112 24.19 7.46 -1.85
CA LYS A 112 24.98 6.41 -2.51
C LYS A 112 25.74 6.97 -3.73
N ILE A 113 25.11 7.81 -4.54
CA ILE A 113 25.73 8.47 -5.69
C ILE A 113 26.86 9.39 -5.22
N ILE A 114 26.63 10.20 -4.17
CA ILE A 114 27.66 11.08 -3.59
C ILE A 114 28.87 10.27 -3.11
N LYS A 115 28.65 9.17 -2.38
CA LYS A 115 29.75 8.31 -1.90
C LYS A 115 30.56 7.67 -3.04
N ILE A 116 29.90 7.25 -4.12
CA ILE A 116 30.59 6.71 -5.31
C ILE A 116 31.44 7.80 -5.97
N PHE A 117 30.88 9.01 -6.13
CA PHE A 117 31.57 10.13 -6.76
C PHE A 117 32.83 10.54 -5.97
N VAL A 118 32.72 10.65 -4.64
CA VAL A 118 33.84 10.97 -3.73
C VAL A 118 34.92 9.87 -3.72
N LYS A 119 34.54 8.60 -3.88
CA LYS A 119 35.51 7.50 -3.96
C LYS A 119 36.31 7.54 -5.27
N ASN A 120 35.66 7.84 -6.39
CA ASN A 120 36.33 7.89 -7.70
C ASN A 120 37.30 9.09 -7.83
N THR A 121 37.03 10.22 -7.20
CA THR A 121 37.99 11.34 -7.19
C THR A 121 39.26 11.02 -6.41
N LYS A 122 39.17 10.32 -5.27
CA LYS A 122 40.35 9.93 -4.47
C LYS A 122 41.25 8.86 -5.10
N ASN A 123 40.74 8.07 -6.05
CA ASN A 123 41.54 7.04 -6.74
C ASN A 123 42.28 7.59 -7.98
N ASN A 124 41.98 8.82 -8.40
CA ASN A 124 42.57 9.47 -9.56
C ASN A 124 43.65 10.52 -9.17
N GLU A 125 43.93 10.68 -7.88
CA GLU A 125 45.07 11.41 -7.30
C GLU A 125 46.14 10.42 -6.85
#